data_AF-A0A4V1IQU0-F1
#
_entry.id   AF-A0A4V1IQU0-F1
#
_cell.length_a   1.000
_cell.length_b   1.000
_cell.length_c   1.000
_cell.angle_alpha   90.00
_cell.angle_beta   90.00
_cell.angle_gamma   90.00
#
_symmetry.space_group_name_H-M   'P 1'
#
loop_
_entity.id
_entity.type
_entity.pdbx_description
1 polymer ?
#
loop_
_entity_poly.entity_id
_entity_poly.type
_entity_poly.pdbx_seq_one_letter_code
_entity_poly.pdbx_strand_id
1 'polypeptide(L)'
;MNVESFRLRSDRSTLVRICNVRPHTHTPLSPHPTYKKSANAQCPSQLLDEEERTTGIKVIRAFLDTTIATIDACHVWSAGGDGTFMWVLEELLAAGVDVNDPRMNFCTVPFGTGNDLSQVMGWGGSVPGDPMGGKLANLDRIVSERLEGQKAYLDIWEIEIVANENGFIKKAVKVDPNFDLGGAKEKRIVRKMSNYSSIGVQGFVGARFEPHRHTSRFMNALEFTDPGRKLMQSSVSNWPTRE
;
A
#
# COMPACT_ATOMS: atom_id res chain seq x y z
N MET A 1 15.19 13.90 -18.74
CA MET A 1 15.42 12.73 -17.87
C MET A 1 16.52 11.90 -18.54
N ASN A 2 17.72 11.78 -17.95
CA ASN A 2 18.83 10.98 -18.53
C ASN A 2 18.79 9.55 -17.95
N VAL A 3 17.75 8.80 -18.31
CA VAL A 3 17.55 7.40 -17.90
C VAL A 3 18.04 6.50 -19.03
N GLU A 4 18.84 5.50 -18.68
CA GLU A 4 19.36 4.49 -19.62
C GLU A 4 18.31 3.43 -19.91
N SER A 5 17.68 2.94 -18.85
CA SER A 5 16.57 2.02 -18.98
C SER A 5 15.56 2.22 -17.86
N PHE A 6 14.29 2.14 -18.24
CA PHE A 6 13.16 2.00 -17.34
C PHE A 6 12.57 0.63 -17.62
N ARG A 7 12.66 -0.28 -16.65
CA ARG A 7 12.14 -1.63 -16.77
C ARG A 7 11.02 -1.82 -15.77
N LEU A 8 9.85 -2.08 -16.32
CA LEU A 8 8.71 -2.54 -15.56
C LEU A 8 8.66 -4.06 -15.68
N ARG A 9 8.77 -4.75 -14.56
CA ARG A 9 8.62 -6.19 -14.51
C ARG A 9 7.45 -6.49 -13.58
N SER A 10 6.50 -7.28 -14.06
CA SER A 10 5.65 -8.01 -13.14
C SER A 10 6.60 -8.88 -12.32
N ASP A 11 6.62 -8.67 -11.01
CA ASP A 11 7.33 -9.59 -10.13
C ASP A 11 6.46 -10.85 -10.05
N ARG A 12 6.60 -11.71 -11.06
CA ARG A 12 5.87 -12.99 -11.13
C ARG A 12 6.19 -13.90 -9.94
N SER A 13 7.16 -13.53 -9.09
CA SER A 13 7.49 -14.22 -7.86
C SER A 13 6.74 -13.69 -6.63
N THR A 14 5.98 -12.60 -6.75
CA THR A 14 5.19 -12.04 -5.63
C THR A 14 3.73 -11.86 -6.05
N LEU A 15 2.92 -12.88 -5.77
CA LEU A 15 1.47 -12.92 -5.99
C LEU A 15 0.76 -13.00 -4.64
N VAL A 16 0.14 -11.90 -4.23
CA VAL A 16 -0.38 -11.75 -2.88
C VAL A 16 -1.88 -12.01 -2.86
N ARG A 17 -2.35 -12.95 -2.03
CA ARG A 17 -3.80 -13.18 -1.88
C ARG A 17 -4.41 -12.15 -0.93
N ILE A 18 -5.43 -11.44 -1.40
CA ILE A 18 -6.14 -10.39 -0.67
C ILE A 18 -7.59 -10.80 -0.40
N CYS A 19 -8.14 -10.42 0.76
CA CYS A 19 -9.53 -10.73 1.12
C CYS A 19 -10.51 -9.60 0.82
N ASN A 20 -11.66 -9.95 0.26
CA ASN A 20 -12.77 -9.08 -0.10
C ASN A 20 -12.49 -8.19 -1.32
N VAL A 21 -12.69 -8.74 -2.52
CA VAL A 21 -12.92 -7.94 -3.75
C VAL A 21 -14.43 -7.79 -3.91
N ARG A 22 -14.93 -6.56 -4.01
CA ARG A 22 -16.32 -6.38 -4.48
C ARG A 22 -16.43 -6.97 -5.90
N PRO A 23 -17.31 -7.96 -6.16
CA PRO A 23 -17.67 -8.27 -7.53
C PRO A 23 -18.31 -7.03 -8.15
N HIS A 24 -17.99 -6.72 -9.41
CA HIS A 24 -18.53 -5.57 -10.16
C HIS A 24 -20.06 -5.59 -10.35
N THR A 25 -20.75 -6.59 -9.81
CA THR A 25 -22.22 -6.70 -9.84
C THR A 25 -22.82 -6.00 -8.62
N HIS A 26 -23.75 -5.06 -8.86
CA HIS A 26 -24.56 -4.33 -7.87
C HIS A 26 -25.50 -5.25 -7.04
N THR A 27 -25.00 -6.33 -6.47
CA THR A 27 -25.79 -7.21 -5.61
C THR A 27 -25.80 -6.63 -4.19
N PRO A 28 -26.96 -6.33 -3.59
CA PRO A 28 -27.04 -5.94 -2.19
C PRO A 28 -26.39 -7.01 -1.31
N LEU A 29 -25.66 -6.58 -0.29
CA LEU A 29 -25.16 -7.49 0.75
C LEU A 29 -26.34 -8.31 1.29
N SER A 30 -26.28 -9.63 1.13
CA SER A 30 -27.10 -10.55 1.94
C SER A 30 -26.89 -10.22 3.41
N PRO A 31 -27.90 -10.36 4.30
CA PRO A 31 -27.71 -10.16 5.73
C PRO A 31 -26.45 -10.89 6.18
N HIS A 32 -25.52 -10.11 6.76
CA HIS A 32 -24.19 -10.57 7.11
C HIS A 32 -24.30 -11.83 7.97
N PRO A 33 -23.78 -12.99 7.52
CA PRO A 33 -23.52 -14.07 8.44
C PRO A 33 -22.60 -13.52 9.54
N THR A 34 -22.88 -13.87 10.79
CA THR A 34 -22.02 -13.49 11.89
C THR A 34 -20.79 -14.39 11.79
N TYR A 35 -19.61 -13.82 11.54
CA TYR A 35 -18.37 -14.57 11.61
C TYR A 35 -18.28 -15.21 13.00
N LYS A 36 -18.46 -16.54 13.06
CA LYS A 36 -18.21 -17.28 14.30
C LYS A 36 -16.70 -17.35 14.46
N LYS A 37 -16.17 -16.48 15.33
CA LYS A 37 -14.78 -16.50 15.77
C LYS A 37 -14.35 -17.95 15.99
N SER A 38 -13.43 -18.45 15.17
CA SER A 38 -12.80 -19.75 15.41
C SER A 38 -12.31 -19.77 16.85
N ALA A 39 -12.62 -20.84 17.59
CA ALA A 39 -12.21 -21.00 18.98
C ALA A 39 -10.68 -20.90 19.18
N ASN A 40 -9.92 -20.96 18.08
CA ASN A 40 -8.45 -20.91 18.05
C ASN A 40 -7.88 -19.65 17.37
N ALA A 41 -8.67 -18.57 17.19
CA ALA A 41 -8.15 -17.32 16.63
C ALA A 41 -7.11 -16.68 17.57
N GLN A 42 -5.83 -16.92 17.31
CA GLN A 42 -4.71 -16.24 17.97
C GLN A 42 -4.32 -15.00 17.16
N CYS A 43 -4.25 -13.85 17.83
CA CYS A 43 -3.71 -12.60 17.26
C CYS A 43 -2.40 -12.30 17.99
N PRO A 44 -1.24 -12.74 17.50
CA PRO A 44 -0.06 -12.80 18.36
C PRO A 44 0.94 -11.65 18.20
N SER A 45 0.74 -10.64 17.34
CA SER A 45 1.83 -9.66 17.11
C SER A 45 1.44 -8.41 16.33
N GLN A 46 1.87 -7.23 16.78
CA GLN A 46 1.91 -5.97 16.04
C GLN A 46 3.29 -5.80 15.34
N LEU A 47 3.30 -5.55 14.03
CA LEU A 47 4.55 -5.37 13.28
C LEU A 47 5.31 -4.06 13.60
N LEU A 48 4.66 -3.08 14.23
CA LEU A 48 5.26 -1.78 14.54
C LEU A 48 6.19 -1.83 15.75
N ASP A 49 5.99 -2.78 16.65
CA ASP A 49 6.89 -3.02 17.77
C ASP A 49 7.97 -4.04 17.35
N GLU A 50 9.23 -3.77 17.67
CA GLU A 50 10.35 -4.59 17.16
C GLU A 50 10.37 -6.01 17.74
N GLU A 51 10.01 -6.14 19.02
CA GLU A 51 9.97 -7.42 19.74
C GLU A 51 8.77 -8.25 19.26
N GLU A 52 7.59 -7.63 19.19
CA GLU A 52 6.39 -8.28 18.66
C GLU A 52 6.53 -8.62 17.17
N ARG A 53 7.15 -7.76 16.35
CA ARG A 53 7.44 -8.04 14.94
C ARG A 53 8.29 -9.29 14.78
N THR A 54 9.40 -9.37 15.53
CA THR A 54 10.31 -10.51 15.47
C THR A 54 9.60 -11.80 15.89
N THR A 55 8.77 -11.72 16.94
CA THR A 55 7.97 -12.84 17.44
C THR A 55 6.91 -13.27 16.42
N GLY A 56 6.16 -12.32 15.88
CA GLY A 56 5.13 -12.54 14.87
C GLY A 56 5.68 -13.19 13.61
N ILE A 57 6.81 -12.69 13.10
CA ILE A 57 7.50 -13.28 11.94
C ILE A 57 7.91 -14.73 12.21
N LYS A 58 8.46 -15.02 13.40
CA LYS A 58 8.81 -16.40 13.78
C LYS A 58 7.56 -17.30 13.81
N VAL A 59 6.45 -16.81 14.36
CA VAL A 59 5.17 -17.54 14.39
C VAL A 59 4.65 -17.81 12.98
N ILE A 60 4.67 -16.81 12.09
CA ILE A 60 4.27 -16.97 10.69
C ILE A 60 5.14 -18.01 9.99
N ARG A 61 6.46 -17.94 10.14
CA ARG A 61 7.38 -18.92 9.53
C ARG A 61 7.12 -20.33 10.04
N ALA A 62 7.02 -20.50 11.37
CA ALA A 62 6.71 -21.80 11.95
C ALA A 62 5.37 -22.35 11.44
N PHE A 63 4.36 -21.48 11.28
CA PHE A 63 3.07 -21.85 10.68
C PHE A 63 3.20 -22.28 9.22
N LEU A 64 4.00 -21.58 8.43
CA LEU A 64 4.18 -21.92 7.01
C LEU A 64 5.01 -23.19 6.83
N ASP A 65 6.05 -23.37 7.64
CA ASP A 65 6.95 -24.53 7.60
C ASP A 65 6.27 -25.81 8.09
N THR A 66 5.26 -25.69 8.96
CA THR A 66 4.55 -26.84 9.50
C THR A 66 3.23 -27.09 8.76
N THR A 67 2.98 -28.35 8.47
CA THR A 67 1.64 -28.84 8.07
C THR A 67 0.78 -29.04 9.32
N ILE A 68 0.73 -28.05 10.22
CA ILE A 68 -0.17 -28.09 11.36
C ILE A 68 -1.59 -28.04 10.79
N ALA A 69 -2.25 -29.20 10.77
CA ALA A 69 -3.57 -29.43 10.16
C ALA A 69 -4.74 -28.68 10.84
N THR A 70 -4.44 -27.74 11.74
CA THR A 70 -5.45 -27.03 12.56
C THR A 70 -5.56 -25.54 12.27
N ILE A 71 -4.66 -24.96 11.46
CA ILE A 71 -4.73 -23.55 11.06
C ILE A 71 -4.86 -23.47 9.53
N ASP A 72 -6.06 -23.14 9.06
CA ASP A 72 -6.38 -23.14 7.63
C ASP A 72 -5.98 -21.84 6.92
N ALA A 73 -5.78 -20.76 7.68
CA ALA A 73 -5.48 -19.44 7.14
C ALA A 73 -4.72 -18.55 8.14
N CYS A 74 -3.77 -17.78 7.60
CA CYS A 74 -3.15 -16.64 8.28
C CYS A 74 -3.64 -15.35 7.62
N HIS A 75 -4.04 -14.37 8.42
CA HIS A 75 -4.49 -13.06 7.95
C HIS A 75 -3.56 -11.97 8.46
N VAL A 76 -2.90 -11.28 7.53
CA VAL A 76 -2.02 -10.15 7.79
C VAL A 76 -2.79 -8.86 7.52
N TRP A 77 -2.91 -8.04 8.55
CA TRP A 77 -3.67 -6.80 8.50
C TRP A 77 -2.75 -5.59 8.58
N SER A 78 -2.90 -4.67 7.64
CA SER A 78 -2.22 -3.37 7.64
C SER A 78 -3.23 -2.26 7.91
N ALA A 79 -2.98 -1.45 8.94
CA ALA A 79 -3.81 -0.30 9.31
C ALA A 79 -3.10 0.97 8.84
N GLY A 80 -3.50 1.53 7.69
CA GLY A 80 -2.77 2.63 7.06
C GLY A 80 -3.23 2.91 5.63
N GLY A 81 -2.29 3.33 4.79
CA GLY A 81 -2.51 3.49 3.34
C GLY A 81 -1.68 2.50 2.53
N ASP A 82 -1.62 2.71 1.21
CA ASP A 82 -0.95 1.77 0.29
C ASP A 82 0.54 1.54 0.64
N GLY A 83 1.23 2.59 1.10
CA GLY A 83 2.62 2.49 1.57
C GLY A 83 2.79 1.60 2.81
N THR A 84 1.81 1.57 3.72
CA THR A 84 1.84 0.69 4.91
C THR A 84 1.68 -0.77 4.49
N PHE A 85 0.78 -1.05 3.56
CA PHE A 85 0.61 -2.38 2.99
C PHE A 85 1.91 -2.88 2.34
N MET A 86 2.53 -2.05 1.51
CA MET A 86 3.79 -2.39 0.84
C MET A 86 4.94 -2.59 1.84
N TRP A 87 5.03 -1.76 2.88
CA TRP A 87 6.05 -1.93 3.92
C TRP A 87 5.89 -3.26 4.66
N VAL A 88 4.67 -3.63 5.08
CA VAL A 88 4.43 -4.94 5.72
C VAL A 88 4.84 -6.09 4.80
N LEU A 89 4.50 -6.00 3.52
CA LEU A 89 4.88 -7.02 2.54
C LEU A 89 6.41 -7.12 2.39
N GLU A 90 7.11 -5.99 2.28
CA GLU A 90 8.57 -5.94 2.18
C GLU A 90 9.26 -6.50 3.44
N GLU A 91 8.75 -6.21 4.64
CA GLU A 91 9.28 -6.77 5.89
C GLU A 91 9.15 -8.30 5.95
N LEU A 92 8.00 -8.84 5.53
CA LEU A 92 7.77 -10.29 5.47
C LEU A 92 8.69 -10.96 4.44
N LEU A 93 8.83 -10.37 3.26
CA LEU A 93 9.75 -10.84 2.22
C LEU A 93 11.20 -10.82 2.70
N ALA A 94 11.64 -9.73 3.35
CA ALA A 94 12.98 -9.58 3.91
C ALA A 94 13.26 -10.63 5.01
N ALA A 95 12.22 -11.05 5.73
CA ALA A 95 12.30 -12.11 6.72
C ALA A 95 12.23 -13.54 6.14
N GLY A 96 12.11 -13.68 4.82
CA GLY A 96 12.02 -14.98 4.13
C GLY A 96 10.68 -15.69 4.31
N VAL A 97 9.61 -14.96 4.59
CA VAL A 97 8.24 -15.49 4.63
C VAL A 97 7.77 -15.75 3.19
N ASP A 98 7.20 -16.94 2.94
CA ASP A 98 6.54 -17.22 1.66
C ASP A 98 5.18 -16.52 1.59
N VAL A 99 5.19 -15.30 1.07
CA VAL A 99 3.97 -14.48 0.91
C VAL A 99 3.02 -15.02 -0.15
N ASN A 100 3.46 -15.96 -0.99
CA ASN A 100 2.64 -16.60 -2.02
C ASN A 100 1.88 -17.83 -1.49
N ASP A 101 2.18 -18.27 -0.27
CA ASP A 101 1.53 -19.43 0.32
C ASP A 101 0.00 -19.25 0.30
N PRO A 102 -0.77 -20.24 -0.20
CA PRO A 102 -2.22 -20.15 -0.32
C PRO A 102 -2.94 -20.17 1.03
N ARG A 103 -2.25 -20.14 2.17
CA ARG A 103 -2.83 -19.90 3.50
C ARG A 103 -2.68 -18.44 3.93
N MET A 104 -1.78 -17.68 3.31
CA MET A 104 -1.61 -16.25 3.57
C MET A 104 -2.75 -15.45 2.95
N ASN A 105 -3.18 -14.42 3.67
CA ASN A 105 -4.19 -13.48 3.22
C ASN A 105 -3.84 -12.10 3.73
N PHE A 106 -3.95 -11.09 2.88
CA PHE A 106 -3.61 -9.72 3.23
C PHE A 106 -4.84 -8.83 3.17
N CYS A 107 -4.92 -7.90 4.12
CA CYS A 107 -6.02 -6.95 4.26
C CYS A 107 -5.47 -5.58 4.62
N THR A 108 -6.10 -4.53 4.10
CA THR A 108 -5.79 -3.14 4.48
C THR A 108 -7.01 -2.48 5.09
N VAL A 109 -6.80 -1.78 6.20
CA VAL A 109 -7.79 -0.88 6.81
C VAL A 109 -7.41 0.56 6.43
N PRO A 110 -8.26 1.29 5.69
CA PRO A 110 -7.91 2.57 5.04
C PRO A 110 -7.86 3.75 6.01
N PHE A 111 -6.87 3.76 6.91
CA PHE A 111 -6.58 4.87 7.81
C PHE A 111 -5.63 5.91 7.19
N GLY A 112 -4.99 5.57 6.07
CA GLY A 112 -4.09 6.45 5.34
C GLY A 112 -4.80 7.57 4.57
N THR A 113 -3.98 8.36 3.87
CA THR A 113 -4.45 9.41 2.94
C THR A 113 -4.59 8.87 1.51
N GLY A 114 -3.58 8.13 1.02
CA GLY A 114 -3.63 7.40 -0.26
C GLY A 114 -4.01 5.95 -0.02
N ASN A 115 -5.28 5.64 -0.28
CA ASN A 115 -5.89 4.32 -0.05
C ASN A 115 -6.44 3.78 -1.38
N ASP A 116 -5.67 3.90 -2.46
CA ASP A 116 -6.12 3.55 -3.80
C ASP A 116 -6.34 2.04 -3.91
N LEU A 117 -5.50 1.23 -3.23
CA LEU A 117 -5.71 -0.21 -3.16
C LEU A 117 -7.05 -0.53 -2.49
N SER A 118 -7.33 0.09 -1.36
CA SER A 118 -8.58 -0.10 -0.62
C SER A 118 -9.81 0.33 -1.43
N GLN A 119 -9.70 1.39 -2.23
CA GLN A 119 -10.78 1.83 -3.11
C GLN A 119 -11.04 0.83 -4.24
N VAL A 120 -10.00 0.35 -4.91
CA VAL A 120 -10.10 -0.62 -6.01
C VAL A 120 -10.65 -1.97 -5.51
N MET A 121 -10.22 -2.42 -4.33
CA MET A 121 -10.74 -3.65 -3.72
C MET A 121 -12.17 -3.51 -3.17
N GLY A 122 -12.72 -2.29 -3.15
CA GLY A 122 -14.09 -2.02 -2.70
C GLY A 122 -14.24 -1.89 -1.19
N TRP A 123 -13.14 -1.78 -0.45
CA TRP A 123 -13.13 -1.47 0.99
C TRP A 123 -13.42 0.00 1.29
N GLY A 124 -13.32 0.85 0.27
CA GLY A 124 -13.56 2.28 0.35
C GLY A 124 -12.30 3.09 0.67
N GLY A 125 -12.41 4.41 0.57
CA GLY A 125 -11.29 5.32 0.82
C GLY A 125 -11.07 5.64 2.30
N SER A 126 -12.01 5.32 3.19
CA SER A 126 -11.92 5.57 4.63
C SER A 126 -12.83 4.60 5.40
N VAL A 127 -12.55 4.43 6.68
CA VAL A 127 -13.50 3.79 7.60
C VAL A 127 -14.59 4.81 7.96
N PRO A 128 -15.88 4.53 7.70
CA PRO A 128 -16.96 5.46 8.04
C PRO A 128 -17.23 5.48 9.56
N GLY A 129 -17.50 6.67 10.08
CA GLY A 129 -17.83 6.87 11.50
C GLY A 129 -16.65 6.63 12.44
N ASP A 130 -16.95 6.27 13.69
CA ASP A 130 -15.94 5.82 14.66
C ASP A 130 -15.45 4.41 14.28
N PRO A 131 -14.17 4.22 13.94
CA PRO A 131 -13.64 2.91 13.56
C PRO A 131 -13.78 1.84 14.64
N MET A 132 -13.79 2.24 15.92
CA MET A 132 -14.05 1.34 17.03
C MET A 132 -15.56 1.11 17.15
N GLY A 133 -16.32 2.21 17.21
CA GLY A 133 -17.75 2.18 17.51
C GLY A 133 -18.01 1.80 18.97
N GLY A 134 -19.28 1.82 19.38
CA GLY A 134 -19.68 1.35 20.70
C GLY A 134 -19.27 -0.12 20.89
N LYS A 135 -18.43 -0.40 21.90
CA LYS A 135 -17.93 -1.75 22.22
C LYS A 135 -17.23 -2.47 21.05
N LEU A 136 -16.44 -1.77 20.22
CA LEU A 136 -15.69 -2.35 19.08
C LEU A 136 -16.57 -2.92 17.95
N ALA A 137 -17.87 -2.63 17.92
CA ALA A 137 -18.79 -3.20 16.95
C ALA A 137 -18.43 -2.88 15.48
N ASN A 138 -17.88 -1.69 15.22
CA ASN A 138 -17.48 -1.31 13.86
C ASN A 138 -16.21 -2.04 13.42
N LEU A 139 -15.27 -2.24 14.34
CA LEU A 139 -14.08 -3.06 14.07
C LEU A 139 -14.46 -4.51 13.83
N ASP A 140 -15.36 -5.07 14.64
CA ASP A 140 -15.85 -6.44 14.49
C ASP A 140 -16.56 -6.65 13.15
N ARG A 141 -17.38 -5.67 12.72
CA ARG A 141 -17.99 -5.64 11.39
C ARG A 141 -16.94 -5.65 10.28
N ILE A 142 -15.94 -4.76 10.34
CA ILE A 142 -14.87 -4.70 9.33
C ILE A 142 -14.12 -6.02 9.27
N VAL A 143 -13.76 -6.60 10.42
CA VAL A 143 -13.06 -7.88 10.50
C VAL A 143 -13.90 -8.98 9.84
N SER A 144 -15.16 -9.11 10.25
CA SER A 144 -16.09 -10.11 9.70
C SER A 144 -16.25 -9.96 8.18
N GLU A 145 -16.51 -8.74 7.69
CA GLU A 145 -16.67 -8.45 6.26
C GLU A 145 -15.44 -8.80 5.41
N ARG A 146 -14.22 -8.69 5.97
CA ARG A 146 -13.01 -9.07 5.22
C ARG A 146 -12.79 -10.57 5.27
N LEU A 147 -12.98 -11.21 6.44
CA LEU A 147 -12.80 -12.65 6.58
C LEU A 147 -13.77 -13.45 5.71
N GLU A 148 -15.00 -12.96 5.53
CA GLU A 148 -16.03 -13.59 4.71
C GLU A 148 -16.00 -13.17 3.23
N GLY A 149 -15.20 -12.16 2.88
CA GLY A 149 -15.17 -11.62 1.53
C GLY A 149 -14.46 -12.52 0.50
N GLN A 150 -14.75 -12.27 -0.77
CA GLN A 150 -14.11 -13.00 -1.88
C GLN A 150 -12.60 -12.78 -1.91
N LYS A 151 -11.83 -13.84 -2.11
CA LYS A 151 -10.37 -13.76 -2.21
C LYS A 151 -9.96 -13.49 -3.65
N ALA A 152 -8.95 -12.67 -3.84
CA ALA A 152 -8.32 -12.46 -5.15
C ALA A 152 -6.81 -12.39 -5.00
N TYR A 153 -6.10 -12.57 -6.11
CA TYR A 153 -4.67 -12.37 -6.15
C TYR A 153 -4.34 -10.98 -6.68
N LEU A 154 -3.43 -10.30 -5.99
CA LEU A 154 -2.85 -9.02 -6.39
C LEU A 154 -1.43 -9.27 -6.89
N ASP A 155 -1.18 -8.87 -8.13
CA ASP A 155 0.18 -8.81 -8.67
C ASP A 155 0.95 -7.67 -8.01
N ILE A 156 2.14 -7.98 -7.51
CA ILE A 156 3.08 -6.95 -7.07
C ILE A 156 4.08 -6.71 -8.20
N TRP A 157 4.33 -5.45 -8.50
CA TRP A 157 5.13 -5.05 -9.64
C TRP A 157 6.46 -4.52 -9.13
N GLU A 158 7.55 -4.81 -9.84
CA GLU A 158 8.86 -4.26 -9.55
C GLU A 158 9.30 -3.32 -10.67
N ILE A 159 9.68 -2.12 -10.27
CA ILE A 159 10.24 -1.11 -11.15
C ILE A 159 11.74 -1.04 -10.92
N GLU A 160 12.50 -1.20 -11.99
CA GLU A 160 13.93 -0.94 -12.04
C GLU A 160 14.18 0.29 -12.92
N ILE A 161 14.85 1.30 -12.34
CA ILE A 161 15.28 2.50 -13.04
C ILE A 161 16.81 2.55 -12.98
N VAL A 162 17.46 2.65 -14.14
CA VAL A 162 18.91 2.80 -14.27
C VAL A 162 19.22 4.11 -14.99
N ALA A 163 20.03 4.96 -14.35
CA ALA A 163 20.49 6.21 -14.94
C ALA A 163 21.67 5.98 -15.89
N ASN A 164 21.73 6.77 -16.97
CA ASN A 164 22.86 6.78 -17.91
C ASN A 164 24.20 7.04 -17.19
N GLU A 165 25.32 6.76 -17.87
CA GLU A 165 26.69 7.01 -17.38
C GLU A 165 26.90 8.41 -16.78
N ASN A 166 26.30 9.44 -17.37
CA ASN A 166 26.36 10.82 -16.89
C ASN A 166 25.10 11.28 -16.14
N GLY A 167 24.12 10.40 -15.96
CA GLY A 167 22.85 10.66 -15.24
C GLY A 167 22.90 10.27 -13.76
N PHE A 168 21.88 10.67 -13.01
CA PHE A 168 21.64 10.19 -11.65
C PHE A 168 20.16 10.26 -11.31
N ILE A 169 19.75 9.50 -10.29
CA ILE A 169 18.41 9.51 -9.71
C ILE A 169 18.54 10.13 -8.31
N LYS A 170 17.66 11.07 -7.96
CA LYS A 170 17.55 11.63 -6.61
C LYS A 170 16.24 11.18 -6.00
N LYS A 171 16.29 10.61 -4.80
CA LYS A 171 15.10 10.41 -3.97
C LYS A 171 14.61 11.77 -3.48
N ALA A 172 13.30 11.98 -3.45
CA ALA A 172 12.73 13.17 -2.84
C ALA A 172 12.96 13.10 -1.33
N VAL A 173 13.94 13.86 -0.85
CA VAL A 173 14.08 14.24 0.56
C VAL A 173 13.49 15.64 0.68
N LYS A 174 13.15 16.11 1.90
CA LYS A 174 12.59 17.45 2.15
C LYS A 174 13.16 18.49 1.18
N VAL A 175 12.28 19.03 0.33
CA VAL A 175 12.65 19.93 -0.77
C VAL A 175 13.18 21.23 -0.17
N ASP A 176 14.42 21.59 -0.50
CA ASP A 176 14.94 22.93 -0.27
C ASP A 176 14.21 23.92 -1.21
N PRO A 177 13.92 25.16 -0.79
CA PRO A 177 13.33 26.19 -1.65
C PRO A 177 14.03 26.39 -3.01
N ASN A 178 15.28 25.96 -3.18
CA ASN A 178 16.04 26.03 -4.44
C ASN A 178 15.82 24.87 -5.43
N PHE A 179 14.73 24.10 -5.31
CA PHE A 179 14.42 22.96 -6.20
C PHE A 179 15.43 21.81 -6.17
N ASP A 180 16.33 21.78 -5.19
CA ASP A 180 17.20 20.63 -4.99
C ASP A 180 16.48 19.60 -4.11
N LEU A 181 16.22 18.40 -4.67
CA LEU A 181 15.51 17.31 -3.99
C LEU A 181 16.28 16.69 -2.82
N GLY A 182 17.47 17.22 -2.48
CA GLY A 182 18.28 16.88 -1.30
C GLY A 182 18.78 15.42 -1.22
N GLY A 183 18.27 14.53 -2.08
CA GLY A 183 18.55 13.10 -2.04
C GLY A 183 19.92 12.73 -2.57
N ALA A 184 20.43 11.62 -2.06
CA ALA A 184 21.63 10.98 -2.58
C ALA A 184 21.48 10.70 -4.08
N LYS A 185 22.58 10.91 -4.83
CA LYS A 185 22.67 10.55 -6.24
C LYS A 185 22.82 9.04 -6.34
N GLU A 186 21.79 8.37 -6.82
CA GLU A 186 21.78 6.93 -7.06
C GLU A 186 21.84 6.65 -8.57
N LYS A 187 22.53 5.57 -8.96
CA LYS A 187 22.57 5.13 -10.35
C LYS A 187 21.44 4.17 -10.70
N ARG A 188 20.94 3.44 -9.71
CA ARG A 188 19.94 2.40 -9.88
C ARG A 188 18.97 2.44 -8.70
N ILE A 189 17.68 2.39 -9.01
CA ILE A 189 16.62 2.23 -8.00
C ILE A 189 15.77 1.04 -8.40
N VAL A 190 15.47 0.18 -7.41
CA VAL A 190 14.51 -0.91 -7.54
C VAL A 190 13.42 -0.70 -6.49
N ARG A 191 12.15 -0.77 -6.88
CA ARG A 191 11.01 -0.59 -5.97
C ARG A 191 9.86 -1.51 -6.33
N LYS A 192 9.25 -2.12 -5.31
CA LYS A 192 7.97 -2.81 -5.45
C LYS A 192 6.80 -1.83 -5.37
N MET A 193 5.70 -2.12 -6.06
CA MET A 193 4.46 -1.34 -6.01
C MET A 193 3.24 -2.23 -6.18
N SER A 194 2.13 -1.83 -5.56
CA SER A 194 0.83 -2.50 -5.68
C SER A 194 -0.07 -1.91 -6.77
N ASN A 195 0.10 -0.62 -7.09
CA ASN A 195 -0.88 0.14 -7.88
C ASN A 195 -0.27 0.75 -9.16
N TYR A 196 0.40 1.90 -9.04
CA TYR A 196 0.90 2.64 -10.19
C TYR A 196 2.18 3.42 -9.87
N SER A 197 2.91 3.79 -10.93
CA SER A 197 4.00 4.76 -10.88
C SER A 197 3.75 5.86 -11.91
N SER A 198 4.08 7.10 -11.57
CA SER A 198 3.91 8.25 -12.46
C SER A 198 5.26 8.89 -12.82
N ILE A 199 5.37 9.38 -14.06
CA ILE A 199 6.54 10.08 -14.60
C ILE A 199 6.06 11.43 -15.18
N GLY A 200 6.92 12.44 -15.19
CA GLY A 200 6.59 13.76 -15.72
C GLY A 200 5.89 14.64 -14.69
N VAL A 201 4.91 15.44 -15.12
CA VAL A 201 4.23 16.45 -14.27
C VAL A 201 3.58 15.82 -13.04
N GLN A 202 2.92 14.67 -13.20
CA GLN A 202 2.30 13.97 -12.07
C GLN A 202 3.33 13.47 -11.05
N GLY A 203 4.44 12.89 -11.52
CA GLY A 203 5.54 12.46 -10.64
C GLY A 203 6.22 13.65 -9.96
N PHE A 204 6.35 14.79 -10.65
CA PHE A 204 6.91 16.03 -10.10
C PHE A 204 6.05 16.61 -8.98
N VAL A 205 4.72 16.65 -9.17
CA VAL A 205 3.77 17.07 -8.12
C VAL A 205 3.86 16.14 -6.91
N GLY A 206 3.86 14.82 -7.14
CA GLY A 206 3.99 13.83 -6.07
C GLY A 206 5.29 13.98 -5.28
N ALA A 207 6.42 14.19 -5.95
CA ALA A 207 7.72 14.40 -5.32
C ALA A 207 7.77 15.66 -4.44
N ARG A 208 6.95 16.67 -4.74
CA ARG A 208 6.83 17.90 -3.93
C ARG A 208 5.87 17.73 -2.75
N PHE A 209 4.83 16.93 -2.93
CA PHE A 209 3.85 16.64 -1.88
C PHE A 209 4.45 15.79 -0.76
N GLU A 210 5.20 14.73 -1.10
CA GLU A 210 5.61 13.71 -0.10
C GLU A 210 6.34 14.29 1.13
N PRO A 211 7.25 15.28 1.02
CA PRO A 211 7.90 15.83 2.19
C PRO A 211 7.04 16.78 3.03
N HIS A 212 5.93 17.28 2.48
CA HIS A 212 4.93 18.11 3.17
C HIS A 212 3.75 17.27 3.66
N ARG A 213 3.83 15.94 3.54
CA ARG A 213 2.77 15.05 3.97
C ARG A 213 2.54 15.18 5.47
N HIS A 214 1.32 15.57 5.81
CA HIS A 214 0.81 15.65 7.17
C HIS A 214 0.24 14.30 7.63
N THR A 215 0.06 14.15 8.93
CA THR A 215 -0.69 13.04 9.52
C THR A 215 -2.20 13.17 9.29
N SER A 216 -2.70 14.39 9.12
CA SER A 216 -4.12 14.67 8.86
C SER A 216 -4.48 14.49 7.38
N ARG A 217 -5.49 13.65 7.12
CA ARG A 217 -6.04 13.41 5.78
C ARG A 217 -6.60 14.68 5.14
N PHE A 218 -7.25 15.54 5.93
CA PHE A 218 -7.81 16.79 5.44
C PHE A 218 -6.73 17.77 4.98
N MET A 219 -5.68 17.93 5.79
CA MET A 219 -4.54 18.79 5.46
C MET A 219 -3.83 18.28 4.21
N ASN A 220 -3.67 16.96 4.08
CA ASN A 220 -3.10 16.37 2.88
C ASN A 220 -3.97 16.61 1.64
N ALA A 221 -5.29 16.50 1.76
CA ALA A 221 -6.20 16.77 0.64
C ALA A 221 -6.07 18.22 0.16
N LEU A 222 -5.97 19.19 1.07
CA LEU A 222 -5.74 20.59 0.73
C LEU A 222 -4.37 20.81 0.06
N GLU A 223 -3.32 20.23 0.64
CA GLU A 223 -1.96 20.32 0.12
C GLU A 223 -1.81 19.63 -1.25
N PHE A 224 -2.64 18.65 -1.60
CA PHE A 224 -2.70 18.11 -2.97
C PHE A 224 -3.37 19.08 -3.95
N THR A 225 -4.37 19.85 -3.51
CA THR A 225 -5.13 20.75 -4.39
C THR A 225 -4.40 22.06 -4.75
N ASP A 226 -3.61 22.62 -3.83
CA ASP A 226 -2.99 23.93 -3.99
C ASP A 226 -1.79 23.98 -4.98
N PRO A 227 -0.77 23.11 -4.90
CA PRO A 227 0.32 23.07 -5.85
C PRO A 227 -0.13 22.55 -7.23
N GLY A 228 -1.12 21.65 -7.28
CA GLY A 228 -1.74 21.20 -8.55
C GLY A 228 -2.39 22.36 -9.31
N ARG A 229 -3.12 23.23 -8.60
CA ARG A 229 -3.72 24.45 -9.18
C ARG A 229 -2.67 25.45 -9.66
N LYS A 230 -1.60 25.67 -8.88
CA LYS A 230 -0.49 26.59 -9.26
C LYS A 230 0.30 26.07 -10.48
N LEU A 231 0.57 24.77 -10.58
CA LEU A 231 1.23 24.17 -11.73
C LEU A 231 0.34 24.15 -12.99
N MET A 232 -0.96 23.91 -12.86
CA MET A 232 -1.88 24.05 -14.00
C MET A 232 -1.94 25.50 -14.49
N GLN A 233 -1.97 26.48 -13.59
CA GLN A 233 -1.98 27.89 -13.97
C GLN A 233 -0.67 28.35 -14.63
N SER A 234 0.50 27.89 -14.15
CA SER A 234 1.79 28.25 -14.74
C SER A 234 2.14 27.46 -16.02
N SER A 235 1.58 26.26 -16.20
CA SER A 235 1.76 25.47 -17.43
C SER A 235 0.93 25.99 -18.60
N VAL A 236 -0.21 26.64 -18.32
CA VAL A 236 -1.06 27.28 -19.34
C VAL A 236 -0.43 28.59 -19.85
N SER A 237 0.37 29.29 -19.04
CA SER A 237 1.00 30.55 -19.45
C SER A 237 2.31 30.41 -20.24
N ASN A 238 2.94 29.24 -20.24
CA ASN A 238 4.27 29.01 -20.84
C ASN A 238 4.29 27.92 -21.93
N TRP A 239 3.14 27.58 -22.52
CA TRP A 239 3.14 26.68 -23.68
C TRP A 239 3.61 27.47 -24.93
N PRO A 240 4.68 27.07 -25.63
CA PRO A 240 5.02 27.71 -26.88
C PRO A 240 3.88 27.41 -27.87
N THR A 241 3.16 28.45 -28.28
CA THR A 241 2.32 28.39 -29.48
C THR A 241 3.23 27.96 -30.62
N ARG A 242 2.98 26.75 -31.16
CA ARG A 242 3.61 26.33 -32.41
C ARG A 242 3.10 27.28 -33.50
N GLU A 243 4.02 28.09 -34.03
CA GLU A 243 3.92 28.60 -35.41
C GLU A 243 4.12 27.45 -36.40
#